data_AF-A0A2V8RF37-F1
#
_entry.id   AF-A0A2V8RF37-F1
#
_cell.length_a   1.000
_cell.length_b   1.000
_cell.length_c   1.000
_cell.angle_alpha   90.00
_cell.angle_beta   90.00
_cell.angle_gamma   90.00
#
_symmetry.space_group_name_H-M   'P 1'
#
loop_
_entity.id
_entity.type
_entity.pdbx_description
1 polymer ?
#
loop_
_entity_poly.entity_id
_entity_poly.type
_entity_poly.pdbx_seq_one_letter_code
_entity_poly.pdbx_strand_id
1 'polypeptide(L)'
;MFSCLLKRVLPFTLTLIIGSFLGVLFNFHGTGGRFVRMTARLEQEDVHLGLAPGRGYGHSCRMYRRDLVAETKPLFIHLIPHARVPRYSEAYPTSMLVRVTFGADGKVQDVEQLQPLMPDAMQKAAESAARLIYFEPETINGVPVTVTKDIEIPFFTGGKPMGSD
;
A
#
# COMPACT_ATOMS: atom_id res chain seq x y z
N MET A 1 -49.62 -22.45 -6.18
CA MET A 1 -49.09 -21.22 -5.55
C MET A 1 -47.60 -20.95 -5.81
N PHE A 2 -46.82 -21.86 -6.43
CA PHE A 2 -45.39 -21.62 -6.72
C PHE A 2 -45.09 -20.84 -8.01
N SER A 3 -46.02 -20.80 -8.97
CA SER A 3 -45.77 -20.21 -10.30
C SER A 3 -45.69 -18.67 -10.32
N CYS A 4 -46.22 -17.99 -9.31
CA CYS A 4 -46.22 -16.52 -9.26
C CYS A 4 -44.93 -15.93 -8.67
N LEU A 5 -44.20 -16.70 -7.86
CA LEU A 5 -42.95 -16.25 -7.24
C LEU A 5 -41.77 -16.34 -8.23
N LEU A 6 -41.76 -17.36 -9.09
CA LEU A 6 -40.69 -17.55 -10.09
C LEU A 6 -40.59 -16.37 -11.08
N LYS A 7 -41.73 -15.76 -11.44
CA LYS A 7 -41.80 -14.71 -12.46
C LYS A 7 -41.24 -13.36 -11.98
N ARG A 8 -41.12 -13.16 -10.67
CA ARG A 8 -40.59 -11.90 -10.08
C ARG A 8 -39.12 -11.98 -9.68
N VAL A 9 -38.60 -13.18 -9.44
CA VAL A 9 -37.21 -13.39 -9.00
C VAL A 9 -36.25 -13.65 -10.19
N LEU A 10 -36.78 -14.11 -11.32
CA LEU A 10 -36.03 -14.43 -12.54
C LEU A 10 -35.15 -13.31 -13.12
N PRO A 11 -35.60 -12.04 -13.21
CA PRO A 11 -34.73 -11.00 -13.79
C PRO A 11 -33.57 -10.64 -12.86
N PHE A 12 -33.73 -10.80 -11.54
CA PHE A 12 -32.69 -10.47 -10.56
C PHE A 12 -31.64 -11.56 -10.41
N THR A 13 -32.02 -12.84 -10.53
CA THR A 13 -31.04 -13.94 -10.51
C THR A 13 -30.27 -14.02 -11.81
N LEU A 14 -30.91 -13.73 -12.94
CA LEU A 14 -30.28 -13.79 -14.26
C LEU A 14 -29.21 -12.70 -14.45
N THR A 15 -29.46 -11.47 -13.99
CA THR A 15 -28.44 -10.41 -14.02
C THR A 15 -27.27 -10.71 -13.08
N LEU A 16 -27.53 -11.30 -11.92
CA LEU A 16 -26.49 -11.69 -10.97
C LEU A 16 -25.58 -12.80 -11.54
N ILE A 17 -26.16 -13.82 -12.19
CA ILE A 17 -25.39 -14.89 -12.84
C ILE A 17 -24.56 -14.33 -14.00
N ILE A 18 -25.15 -13.52 -14.88
CA ILE A 18 -24.42 -12.93 -16.02
C ILE A 18 -23.29 -12.00 -15.54
N GLY A 19 -23.53 -11.18 -14.52
CA GLY A 19 -22.51 -10.34 -13.90
C GLY A 19 -21.35 -11.15 -13.30
N SER A 20 -21.65 -12.27 -12.64
CA SER A 20 -20.63 -13.18 -12.10
C SER A 20 -19.79 -13.83 -13.21
N PHE A 21 -20.40 -14.26 -14.32
CA PHE A 21 -19.67 -14.87 -15.44
C PHE A 21 -18.81 -13.85 -16.19
N LEU A 22 -19.31 -12.63 -16.43
CA LEU A 22 -18.52 -11.56 -17.03
C LEU A 22 -17.36 -11.14 -16.12
N GLY A 23 -17.58 -11.04 -14.80
CA GLY A 23 -16.51 -10.76 -13.84
C GLY A 23 -15.37 -11.77 -13.89
N VAL A 24 -15.68 -13.07 -14.07
CA VAL A 24 -14.65 -14.13 -14.20
C VAL A 24 -13.95 -14.08 -15.56
N LEU A 25 -14.68 -13.80 -16.65
CA LEU A 25 -14.10 -13.73 -18.00
C LEU A 25 -13.16 -12.52 -18.20
N PHE A 26 -13.45 -11.39 -17.53
CA PHE A 26 -12.63 -10.18 -17.62
C PHE A 26 -11.46 -10.13 -16.62
N ASN A 27 -11.29 -11.14 -15.76
CA ASN A 27 -10.23 -11.17 -14.73
C ASN A 27 -8.93 -11.90 -15.13
N PHE A 28 -8.57 -11.96 -16.42
CA PHE A 28 -7.28 -12.55 -16.84
C PHE A 28 -6.40 -11.70 -17.77
N HIS A 29 -6.70 -10.42 -17.96
CA HIS A 29 -5.79 -9.49 -18.64
C HIS A 29 -6.01 -8.05 -18.14
N GLY A 30 -5.42 -7.70 -17.00
CA GLY A 30 -5.42 -6.33 -16.50
C GLY A 30 -5.31 -6.22 -15.00
N THR A 31 -4.07 -6.05 -14.52
CA THR A 31 -3.69 -5.12 -13.43
C THR A 31 -4.74 -4.77 -12.37
N GLY A 32 -4.45 -5.12 -11.12
CA GLY A 32 -4.93 -4.36 -9.95
C GLY A 32 -5.91 -5.08 -9.03
N GLY A 33 -5.54 -6.25 -8.51
CA GLY A 33 -6.28 -6.94 -7.46
C GLY A 33 -6.20 -6.22 -6.10
N ARG A 34 -7.06 -5.22 -5.87
CA ARG A 34 -7.53 -4.89 -4.50
C ARG A 34 -8.73 -5.78 -4.19
N PHE A 35 -8.45 -7.02 -3.77
CA PHE A 35 -9.48 -7.85 -3.14
C PHE A 35 -9.69 -7.33 -1.72
N VAL A 36 -10.70 -6.49 -1.53
CA VAL A 36 -11.25 -6.22 -0.19
C VAL A 36 -11.87 -7.54 0.28
N ARG A 37 -11.13 -8.28 1.10
CA ARG A 37 -11.64 -9.42 1.85
C ARG A 37 -12.57 -8.85 2.92
N MET A 38 -13.83 -8.57 2.56
CA MET A 38 -14.89 -8.46 3.55
C MET A 38 -15.07 -9.87 4.13
N THR A 39 -14.39 -10.14 5.24
CA THR A 39 -14.77 -11.24 6.11
C THR A 39 -16.17 -10.93 6.62
N ALA A 40 -17.16 -11.56 5.99
CA ALA A 40 -18.45 -11.77 6.61
C ALA A 40 -18.17 -12.49 7.93
N ARG A 41 -18.28 -11.76 9.04
CA ARG A 41 -18.31 -12.33 10.37
C ARG A 41 -19.71 -12.90 10.57
N LEU A 42 -19.91 -14.09 10.03
CA LEU A 42 -20.94 -15.01 10.52
C LEU A 42 -20.32 -15.86 11.62
N GLU A 43 -21.18 -16.22 12.56
CA GLU A 43 -20.96 -16.91 13.84
C GLU A 43 -20.53 -16.02 14.99
N GLN A 44 -21.50 -15.69 15.86
CA GLN A 44 -21.73 -16.58 17.00
C GLN A 44 -23.12 -16.29 17.58
N GLU A 45 -24.10 -17.09 17.16
CA GLU A 45 -25.19 -17.45 18.06
C GLU A 45 -24.57 -18.31 19.14
N ASP A 46 -24.70 -17.89 20.41
CA ASP A 46 -25.00 -18.85 21.45
C ASP A 46 -25.86 -18.18 22.52
N VAL A 47 -27.04 -18.77 22.63
CA VAL A 47 -28.10 -18.55 23.60
C VAL A 47 -27.55 -18.66 25.02
N HIS A 48 -27.91 -17.75 25.94
CA HIS A 48 -28.31 -18.13 27.30
C HIS A 48 -29.04 -17.01 28.05
N LEU A 49 -30.28 -17.35 28.45
CA LEU A 49 -31.11 -16.89 29.55
C LEU A 49 -31.35 -15.38 29.78
N GLY A 50 -32.62 -15.01 29.67
CA GLY A 50 -33.11 -13.64 29.85
C GLY A 50 -33.05 -13.11 31.28
N LEU A 51 -33.12 -11.77 31.36
CA LEU A 51 -33.78 -10.97 32.39
C LEU A 51 -33.68 -9.47 32.01
N ALA A 52 -34.83 -8.88 31.66
CA ALA A 52 -35.26 -7.47 31.72
C ALA A 52 -34.41 -6.29 31.13
N PRO A 53 -35.07 -5.20 30.64
CA PRO A 53 -34.39 -4.05 30.05
C PRO A 53 -34.05 -2.99 31.09
N GLY A 54 -32.78 -2.91 31.49
CA GLY A 54 -32.23 -1.78 32.25
C GLY A 54 -31.82 -0.65 31.31
N ARG A 55 -32.51 0.50 31.38
CA ARG A 55 -32.03 1.76 30.78
C ARG A 55 -30.76 2.21 31.50
N GLY A 56 -29.60 1.92 30.92
CA GLY A 56 -28.33 2.51 31.30
C GLY A 56 -27.78 3.33 30.15
N TYR A 57 -27.92 4.66 30.20
CA TYR A 57 -27.09 5.58 29.40
C TYR A 57 -25.67 5.59 29.99
N GLY A 58 -24.98 4.47 29.85
CA GLY A 58 -23.55 4.39 30.08
C GLY A 58 -22.87 4.68 28.76
N HIS A 59 -22.47 5.93 28.54
CA HIS A 59 -21.42 6.23 27.57
C HIS A 59 -20.11 5.62 28.08
N SER A 60 -20.02 4.30 27.94
CA SER A 60 -18.79 3.55 28.03
C SER A 60 -17.96 3.99 26.83
N CYS A 61 -17.12 5.01 27.06
CA CYS A 61 -15.90 5.13 26.29
C CYS A 61 -15.20 3.78 26.44
N ARG A 62 -15.42 2.88 25.47
CA ARG A 62 -14.67 1.63 25.34
C ARG A 62 -13.22 2.05 25.38
N MET A 63 -12.57 1.87 26.53
CA MET A 63 -11.14 1.94 26.61
C MET A 63 -10.63 0.92 25.60
N TYR A 64 -10.06 1.42 24.50
CA TYR A 64 -9.31 0.59 23.59
C TYR A 64 -8.29 -0.15 24.45
N ARG A 65 -8.47 -1.46 24.57
CA ARG A 65 -7.54 -2.37 25.24
C ARG A 65 -6.16 -2.11 24.62
N ARG A 66 -5.27 -1.44 25.36
CA ARG A 66 -3.92 -1.11 24.88
C ARG A 66 -3.11 -2.38 24.56
N ASP A 67 -3.47 -3.50 25.19
CA ASP A 67 -2.99 -4.85 24.91
C ASP A 67 -3.33 -5.38 23.51
N LEU A 68 -4.27 -4.76 22.78
CA LEU A 68 -4.62 -5.15 21.41
C LEU A 68 -4.00 -4.25 20.33
N VAL A 69 -3.24 -3.23 20.72
CA VAL A 69 -2.56 -2.35 19.76
C VAL A 69 -1.22 -2.98 19.39
N ALA A 70 -1.04 -3.31 18.12
CA ALA A 70 0.24 -3.80 17.63
C ALA A 70 1.33 -2.75 17.90
N GLU A 71 2.43 -3.18 18.50
CA GLU A 71 3.59 -2.31 18.70
C GLU A 71 4.28 -2.12 17.35
N THR A 72 4.40 -0.87 16.88
CA THR A 72 5.02 -0.58 15.59
C THR A 72 6.25 0.30 15.77
N LYS A 73 7.35 -0.08 15.13
CA LYS A 73 8.51 0.80 14.93
C LYS A 73 8.53 1.18 13.46
N PRO A 74 8.41 2.47 13.10
CA PRO A 74 8.34 2.87 11.71
C PRO A 74 9.68 2.62 10.99
N LEU A 75 9.63 2.52 9.66
CA LEU A 75 10.80 2.61 8.79
C LEU A 75 11.62 3.87 9.14
N PHE A 76 12.91 3.71 9.39
CA PHE A 76 13.80 4.83 9.66
C PHE A 76 14.92 4.90 8.62
N ILE A 77 14.97 6.00 7.87
CA ILE A 77 15.97 6.21 6.82
C ILE A 77 17.11 7.04 7.41
N HIS A 78 18.29 6.45 7.51
CA HIS A 78 19.48 7.10 8.04
C HIS A 78 20.14 8.00 7.00
N LEU A 79 20.19 7.55 5.74
CA LEU A 79 20.88 8.26 4.67
C LEU A 79 20.25 7.98 3.31
N ILE A 80 20.01 9.06 2.56
CA ILE A 80 19.68 9.01 1.13
C ILE A 80 20.92 9.47 0.36
N PRO A 81 21.61 8.57 -0.37
CA PRO A 81 22.76 8.94 -1.19
C PRO A 81 22.38 9.86 -2.35
N HIS A 82 23.33 10.70 -2.74
CA HIS A 82 23.18 11.55 -3.92
C HIS A 82 23.46 10.76 -5.21
N ALA A 83 22.58 10.93 -6.20
CA ALA A 83 22.78 10.39 -7.53
C ALA A 83 23.78 11.25 -8.31
N ARG A 84 24.91 10.65 -8.71
CA ARG A 84 25.93 11.33 -9.51
C ARG A 84 25.56 11.24 -10.99
N VAL A 85 25.47 12.40 -11.62
CA VAL A 85 25.11 12.51 -13.03
C VAL A 85 26.17 13.31 -13.80
N PRO A 86 26.41 13.02 -15.09
CA PRO A 86 27.27 13.84 -15.92
C PRO A 86 26.70 15.26 -16.04
N ARG A 87 27.54 16.22 -16.41
CA ARG A 87 27.09 17.60 -16.61
C ARG A 87 26.19 17.66 -17.83
N TYR A 88 24.94 18.04 -17.64
CA TYR A 88 23.99 18.30 -18.73
C TYR A 88 23.96 19.80 -19.06
N SER A 89 23.69 20.11 -20.34
CA SER A 89 23.49 21.48 -20.83
C SER A 89 22.06 22.00 -20.62
N GLU A 90 21.13 21.10 -20.28
CA GLU A 90 19.71 21.40 -20.14
C GLU A 90 19.28 21.54 -18.67
N ALA A 91 18.22 22.31 -18.44
CA ALA A 91 17.62 22.49 -17.12
C ALA A 91 16.77 21.26 -16.77
N TYR A 92 17.39 20.31 -16.08
CA TYR A 92 16.71 19.15 -15.48
C TYR A 92 16.35 19.43 -14.01
N PRO A 93 15.36 18.70 -13.46
CA PRO A 93 15.05 18.79 -12.03
C PRO A 93 16.27 18.40 -11.19
N THR A 94 16.36 19.00 -10.00
CA THR A 94 17.47 18.78 -9.05
C THR A 94 17.36 17.44 -8.31
N SER A 95 16.23 16.75 -8.46
CA SER A 95 15.92 15.48 -7.82
C SER A 95 14.95 14.65 -8.68
N MET A 96 14.82 13.36 -8.34
CA MET A 96 13.86 12.45 -8.96
C MET A 96 13.08 11.70 -7.88
N LEU A 97 11.76 11.61 -8.04
CA LEU A 97 10.91 10.79 -7.18
C LEU A 97 10.92 9.34 -7.66
N VAL A 98 11.29 8.42 -6.77
CA VAL A 98 11.32 6.98 -7.02
C VAL A 98 10.53 6.26 -5.94
N ARG A 99 9.85 5.18 -6.30
CA ARG A 99 9.19 4.29 -5.35
C ARG A 99 10.13 3.17 -4.98
N VAL A 100 10.47 3.07 -3.70
CA VAL A 100 11.43 2.12 -3.17
C VAL A 100 10.72 1.11 -2.28
N THR A 101 10.98 -0.17 -2.52
CA THR A 101 10.54 -1.27 -1.64
C THR A 101 11.68 -1.63 -0.68
N PHE A 102 11.49 -1.28 0.58
CA PHE A 102 12.40 -1.56 1.69
C PHE A 102 12.08 -2.93 2.26
N GLY A 103 13.02 -3.86 2.12
CA GLY A 103 12.86 -5.22 2.59
C GLY A 103 12.96 -5.36 4.10
N ALA A 104 12.24 -6.35 4.63
CA ALA A 104 12.38 -6.80 6.02
C ALA A 104 13.81 -7.28 6.37
N ASP A 105 14.63 -7.58 5.35
CA ASP A 105 16.03 -7.96 5.46
C ASP A 105 17.01 -6.78 5.57
N GLY A 106 16.50 -5.54 5.61
CA GLY A 106 17.33 -4.33 5.68
C GLY A 106 18.00 -3.98 4.35
N LYS A 107 17.49 -4.51 3.23
CA LYS A 107 17.96 -4.19 1.88
C LYS A 107 16.84 -3.62 1.03
N VAL A 108 17.22 -2.79 0.06
CA VAL A 108 16.29 -2.35 -0.98
C VAL A 108 16.02 -3.52 -1.93
N GLN A 109 14.75 -3.88 -2.07
CA GLN A 109 14.31 -5.01 -2.91
C GLN A 109 13.95 -4.58 -4.33
N ASP A 110 13.29 -3.42 -4.45
CA ASP A 110 12.83 -2.91 -5.74
C ASP A 110 12.86 -1.38 -5.77
N VAL A 111 13.07 -0.82 -6.97
CA VAL A 111 13.10 0.61 -7.23
C VAL A 111 12.33 0.89 -8.53
N GLU A 112 11.14 1.46 -8.40
CA GLU A 112 10.29 1.87 -9.51
C GLU A 112 10.44 3.37 -9.76
N GLN A 113 10.58 3.75 -11.01
CA GLN A 113 10.70 5.15 -11.42
C GLN A 113 9.32 5.74 -11.66
N LEU A 114 8.99 6.84 -10.97
CA LEU A 114 7.67 7.48 -11.10
C LEU A 114 7.64 8.57 -12.19
N GLN A 115 8.80 8.98 -12.70
CA GLN A 115 8.93 10.05 -13.69
C GLN A 115 9.48 9.49 -15.02
N PRO A 116 8.65 9.37 -16.08
CA PRO A 116 9.06 8.73 -17.34
C PRO A 116 9.89 9.64 -18.28
N LEU A 117 9.94 10.95 -18.03
CA LEU A 117 10.52 11.96 -18.92
C LEU A 117 11.95 12.38 -18.53
N MET A 118 12.74 11.46 -17.96
CA MET A 118 14.13 11.73 -17.58
C MET A 118 15.12 11.04 -18.53
N PRO A 119 16.32 11.60 -18.78
CA PRO A 119 17.37 10.90 -19.50
C PRO A 119 17.76 9.58 -18.82
N ASP A 120 18.00 8.53 -19.61
CA ASP A 120 18.39 7.19 -19.11
C ASP A 120 19.54 7.22 -18.10
N ALA A 121 20.52 8.10 -18.29
CA ALA A 121 21.65 8.21 -17.38
C ALA A 121 21.26 8.81 -16.01
N MET A 122 20.28 9.71 -15.95
CA MET A 122 19.74 10.21 -14.69
C MET A 122 18.88 9.15 -14.00
N GLN A 123 18.05 8.44 -14.77
CA GLN A 123 17.26 7.31 -14.29
C GLN A 123 18.14 6.24 -13.62
N LYS A 124 19.19 5.79 -14.32
CA LYS A 124 20.16 4.81 -13.81
C LYS A 124 20.93 5.32 -12.59
N ALA A 125 21.30 6.61 -12.58
CA ALA A 125 21.97 7.22 -11.44
C ALA A 125 21.06 7.24 -10.20
N ALA A 126 19.79 7.63 -10.36
CA ALA A 126 18.80 7.61 -9.29
C ALA A 126 18.56 6.20 -8.76
N GLU A 127 18.41 5.21 -9.64
CA GLU A 127 18.26 3.80 -9.26
C GLU A 127 19.48 3.30 -8.46
N SER A 128 20.69 3.60 -8.94
CA SER A 128 21.93 3.18 -8.26
C SER A 128 22.08 3.81 -6.88
N ALA A 129 21.68 5.08 -6.71
CA ALA A 129 21.69 5.76 -5.43
C ALA A 129 20.62 5.22 -4.48
N ALA A 130 19.41 4.93 -5.00
CA ALA A 130 18.33 4.35 -4.22
C ALA A 130 18.71 2.97 -3.64
N ARG A 131 19.42 2.14 -4.40
CA ARG A 131 19.93 0.84 -3.93
C ARG A 131 20.96 0.94 -2.79
N LEU A 132 21.56 2.12 -2.60
CA LEU A 132 22.55 2.40 -1.55
C LEU A 132 21.95 3.09 -0.33
N ILE A 133 20.62 3.26 -0.27
CA ILE A 133 19.94 3.85 0.89
C ILE A 133 20.23 3.00 2.13
N TYR A 134 20.64 3.68 3.20
CA TYR A 134 20.85 3.06 4.51
C TYR A 134 19.63 3.30 5.40
N PHE A 135 19.04 2.23 5.93
CA PHE A 135 17.79 2.28 6.67
C PHE A 135 17.67 1.15 7.70
N GLU A 136 16.77 1.34 8.66
CA GLU A 136 16.26 0.31 9.56
C GLU A 136 14.83 -0.08 9.14
N PRO A 137 14.54 -1.38 8.94
CA PRO A 137 13.21 -1.84 8.55
C PRO A 137 12.12 -1.40 9.53
N GLU A 138 10.92 -1.22 8.99
CA GLU A 138 9.72 -1.13 9.82
C GLU A 138 9.48 -2.46 10.54
N THR A 139 9.07 -2.41 11.81
CA THR A 139 8.71 -3.60 12.56
C THR A 139 7.30 -3.52 13.12
N ILE A 140 6.61 -4.66 13.13
CA ILE A 140 5.30 -4.84 13.75
C ILE A 140 5.43 -5.97 14.76
N ASN A 141 5.17 -5.69 16.04
CA ASN A 141 5.40 -6.58 17.17
C ASN A 141 6.84 -7.15 17.17
N GLY A 142 7.82 -6.29 16.84
CA GLY A 142 9.24 -6.67 16.75
C GLY A 142 9.62 -7.46 15.49
N VAL A 143 8.66 -7.83 14.62
CA VAL A 143 8.92 -8.54 13.37
C VAL A 143 9.14 -7.55 12.24
N PRO A 144 10.28 -7.59 11.52
CA PRO A 144 10.51 -6.69 10.40
C PRO A 144 9.55 -6.98 9.24
N VAL A 145 9.06 -5.93 8.59
CA VAL A 145 8.10 -6.01 7.47
C VAL A 145 8.63 -5.25 6.26
N THR A 146 8.28 -5.75 5.08
CA THR A 146 8.59 -5.08 3.81
C THR A 146 7.61 -3.93 3.59
N VAL A 147 8.13 -2.76 3.23
CA VAL A 147 7.33 -1.53 3.05
C VAL A 147 7.76 -0.80 1.80
N THR A 148 6.80 -0.24 1.07
CA THR A 148 7.06 0.57 -0.12
C THR A 148 6.81 2.06 0.19
N LYS A 149 7.76 2.93 -0.17
CA LYS A 149 7.66 4.40 0.03
C LYS A 149 8.18 5.14 -1.19
N ASP A 150 7.62 6.32 -1.44
CA ASP A 150 8.12 7.24 -2.45
C ASP A 150 9.22 8.11 -1.82
N ILE A 151 10.40 8.10 -2.43
CA ILE A 151 11.64 8.75 -1.95
C ILE A 151 12.13 9.71 -3.03
N GLU A 152 12.53 10.90 -2.61
CA GLU A 152 13.17 11.89 -3.49
C GLU A 152 14.69 11.70 -3.47
N ILE A 153 15.27 11.37 -4.63
CA ILE A 153 16.70 11.17 -4.80
C ILE A 153 17.33 12.45 -5.38
N PRO A 154 18.19 13.15 -4.62
CA PRO A 154 18.87 14.36 -5.09
C PRO A 154 19.99 14.07 -6.10
N PHE A 155 20.13 14.92 -7.11
CA PHE A 155 21.19 14.86 -8.12
C PHE A 155 22.36 15.79 -7.82
N PHE A 156 23.57 15.31 -8.12
CA PHE A 156 24.83 16.04 -7.97
C PHE A 156 25.61 16.06 -9.28
N THR A 157 26.08 17.24 -9.68
CA THR A 157 26.96 17.44 -10.84
C THR A 157 28.30 18.02 -10.37
N GLY A 158 29.42 17.45 -10.82
CA GLY A 158 30.76 18.05 -10.58
C GLY A 158 31.14 18.26 -9.10
N GLY A 159 30.54 17.52 -8.16
CA GLY A 159 30.79 17.66 -6.72
C GLY A 159 29.91 18.67 -5.98
N LYS A 160 28.91 19.26 -6.65
CA LYS A 160 27.95 20.22 -6.06
C LYS A 160 26.51 19.76 -6.30
N PRO A 161 25.54 20.04 -5.40
CA PRO A 161 24.12 19.80 -5.68
C PRO A 161 23.65 20.61 -6.90
N MET A 162 22.83 20.01 -7.77
CA MET A 162 22.21 20.76 -8.87
C MET A 162 21.33 21.89 -8.33
N GLY A 163 21.39 23.08 -8.94
CA GLY A 163 20.55 24.24 -8.60
C GLY A 163 21.12 25.18 -7.53
N SER A 164 22.43 25.16 -7.27
CA SER A 164 23.08 25.94 -6.21
C SER A 164 23.92 27.13 -6.71
N ASP A 165 23.62 27.65 -7.91
CA ASP A 165 24.34 28.77 -8.54
C ASP A 165 23.72 30.13 -8.22
#